data_AF-A0A2W4J5A8-F1
#
_entry.id   AF-A0A2W4J5A8-F1
#
_cell.length_a   1.000
_cell.length_b   1.000
_cell.length_c   1.000
_cell.angle_alpha   90.00
_cell.angle_beta   90.00
_cell.angle_gamma   90.00
#
_symmetry.space_group_name_H-M   'P 1'
#
loop_
_entity.id
_entity.type
_entity.pdbx_description
1 polymer ?
#
loop_
_entity_poly.entity_id
_entity_poly.type
_entity_poly.pdbx_seq_one_letter_code
_entity_poly.pdbx_strand_id
1 'polypeptide(L)'
;MRAFAIFVDKRELAVRGRLSSTRELAWNSLFQRLSKLHDHDRLGEKSPILLVHDEGEDLTIRKLARRARRYLTAGSAYGTGPIRLSARWLLDDPVSRQSHHSLFIQCADLVAYAATKHLIPGGRRQTRVCVRHQHGANSDQRATRKPTPLPDAWTRRCPRESSYDAIKPPSLWLGADWHLAGLRPGAAPPPTYQRY
;
A
#
# COMPACT_ATOMS: atom_id res chain seq x y z
N MET A 1 -17.15 -9.52 6.74
CA MET A 1 -15.83 -8.89 6.99
C MET A 1 -15.58 -7.86 5.91
N ARG A 2 -15.32 -6.59 6.27
CA ARG A 2 -14.94 -5.53 5.33
C ARG A 2 -13.42 -5.39 5.36
N ALA A 3 -12.78 -5.27 4.21
CA ALA A 3 -11.33 -5.14 4.11
C ALA A 3 -10.98 -4.04 3.10
N PHE A 4 -9.93 -3.27 3.41
CA PHE A 4 -9.36 -2.30 2.49
C PHE A 4 -7.87 -2.15 2.80
N ALA A 5 -7.12 -1.64 1.82
CA ALA A 5 -5.71 -1.35 1.97
C ALA A 5 -5.42 0.11 1.63
N ILE A 6 -4.38 0.66 2.25
CA ILE A 6 -3.79 1.94 1.87
C ILE A 6 -2.53 1.63 1.08
N PHE A 7 -2.47 2.15 -0.16
CA PHE A 7 -1.30 2.05 -1.01
C PHE A 7 -0.64 3.42 -1.11
N VAL A 8 0.69 3.45 -0.95
CA VAL A 8 1.50 4.66 -1.09
C VAL A 8 2.65 4.35 -2.05
N ASP A 9 2.73 5.11 -3.15
CA ASP A 9 3.84 4.96 -4.09
C ASP A 9 5.11 5.62 -3.55
N LYS A 10 6.06 4.78 -3.14
CA LYS A 10 7.37 5.22 -2.63
C LYS A 10 8.22 5.92 -3.70
N ARG A 11 8.04 5.59 -4.98
CA ARG A 11 8.80 6.20 -6.09
C ARG A 11 8.38 7.65 -6.27
N GLU A 12 7.09 7.90 -6.28
CA GLU A 12 6.53 9.25 -6.35
C GLU A 12 6.97 10.09 -5.15
N LEU A 13 6.93 9.52 -3.93
CA LEU A 13 7.41 10.22 -2.74
C LEU A 13 8.92 10.48 -2.75
N ALA A 14 9.71 9.58 -3.31
CA ALA A 14 11.16 9.77 -3.45
C ALA A 14 11.48 10.93 -4.39
N VAL A 15 10.81 11.03 -5.55
CA VAL A 15 10.96 12.15 -6.49
C VAL A 15 10.60 13.49 -5.82
N ARG A 16 9.65 13.49 -4.89
CA ARG A 16 9.24 14.67 -4.12
C ARG A 16 10.09 14.95 -2.87
N GLY A 17 11.14 14.17 -2.61
CA GLY A 17 11.98 14.32 -1.41
C GLY A 17 11.25 14.01 -0.09
N ARG A 18 10.17 13.22 -0.13
CA ARG A 18 9.28 12.93 1.02
C ARG A 18 9.26 11.44 1.40
N LEU A 19 10.28 10.69 1.03
CA LEU A 19 10.32 9.25 1.30
C LEU A 19 10.25 8.92 2.80
N SER A 20 10.84 9.76 3.66
CA SER A 20 10.82 9.59 5.12
C SER A 20 9.42 9.70 5.73
N SER A 21 8.49 10.42 5.10
CA SER A 21 7.12 10.61 5.60
C SER A 21 6.13 9.54 5.10
N THR A 22 6.59 8.57 4.31
CA THR A 22 5.75 7.48 3.77
C THR A 22 4.91 6.80 4.84
N ARG A 23 5.51 6.50 6.00
CA ARG A 23 4.84 5.81 7.11
C ARG A 23 3.75 6.67 7.72
N GLU A 24 4.06 7.92 8.06
CA GLU A 24 3.09 8.86 8.62
C GLU A 24 1.94 9.12 7.63
N LEU A 25 2.25 9.23 6.33
CA LEU A 25 1.25 9.38 5.29
C LEU A 25 0.30 8.18 5.23
N ALA A 26 0.84 6.95 5.24
CA ALA A 26 0.03 5.74 5.22
C ALA A 26 -0.93 5.65 6.42
N TRP A 27 -0.42 5.92 7.63
CA TRP A 27 -1.23 5.94 8.85
C TRP A 27 -2.27 7.06 8.85
N ASN A 28 -1.91 8.28 8.44
CA ASN A 28 -2.86 9.38 8.34
C ASN A 28 -3.96 9.09 7.32
N SER A 29 -3.62 8.53 6.16
CA SER A 29 -4.59 8.09 5.16
C SER A 29 -5.51 6.97 5.69
N LEU A 30 -4.96 6.01 6.47
CA LEU A 30 -5.76 4.99 7.14
C LEU A 30 -6.79 5.63 8.10
N PHE A 31 -6.34 6.52 8.99
CA PHE A 31 -7.24 7.19 9.94
C PHE A 31 -8.30 8.05 9.26
N GLN A 32 -7.94 8.76 8.19
CA GLN A 32 -8.91 9.55 7.40
C GLN A 32 -9.99 8.65 6.79
N ARG A 33 -9.59 7.52 6.21
CA ARG A 33 -10.53 6.57 5.60
C ARG A 33 -11.41 5.90 6.64
N LEU A 34 -10.84 5.46 7.76
CA LEU A 34 -11.63 4.90 8.85
C LEU A 34 -12.61 5.93 9.43
N SER A 35 -12.22 7.21 9.53
CA SER A 35 -13.13 8.25 10.00
C SER A 35 -14.32 8.39 9.06
N LYS A 36 -14.07 8.49 7.75
CA LYS A 36 -15.16 8.55 6.77
C LYS A 36 -16.02 7.29 6.80
N LEU A 37 -15.41 6.12 6.93
CA LEU A 37 -16.12 4.85 7.02
C LEU A 37 -17.08 4.83 8.22
N HIS A 38 -16.58 5.18 9.40
CA HIS A 38 -17.35 5.26 10.64
C HIS A 38 -18.43 6.34 10.57
N ASP A 39 -18.17 7.46 9.89
CA ASP A 39 -19.17 8.52 9.70
C ASP A 39 -20.32 8.06 8.79
N HIS A 40 -20.02 7.23 7.78
CA HIS A 40 -20.98 6.61 6.87
C HIS A 40 -21.78 5.44 7.48
N ASP A 41 -21.27 4.80 8.53
CA ASP A 41 -22.02 3.75 9.22
C ASP A 41 -23.29 4.34 9.88
N ARG A 42 -24.38 3.55 9.90
CA ARG A 42 -25.67 3.98 10.45
C ARG A 42 -25.53 4.26 11.96
N LEU A 43 -26.30 5.22 12.49
CA LEU A 43 -26.23 5.65 13.90
C LEU A 43 -26.31 4.51 14.93
N GLY A 44 -27.08 3.44 14.65
CA GLY A 44 -27.18 2.26 15.51
C GLY A 44 -26.09 1.20 15.33
N GLU A 45 -25.20 1.35 14.34
CA GLU A 45 -24.13 0.41 13.99
C GLU A 45 -22.73 0.97 14.33
N LYS A 46 -22.67 2.23 14.80
CA LYS A 46 -21.41 2.87 15.18
C LYS A 46 -20.82 2.19 16.40
N SER A 47 -19.75 1.45 16.18
CA SER A 47 -18.97 0.80 17.22
C SER A 47 -17.62 1.49 17.39
N PRO A 48 -17.08 1.51 18.63
CA PRO A 48 -15.70 1.92 18.83
C PRO A 48 -14.76 0.97 18.10
N ILE A 49 -13.68 1.49 17.54
CA ILE A 49 -12.71 0.70 16.80
C ILE A 49 -11.46 0.54 17.65
N LEU A 50 -11.05 -0.72 17.86
CA LEU A 50 -9.77 -1.06 18.45
C LEU A 50 -8.72 -1.21 17.33
N LEU A 51 -7.60 -0.49 17.44
CA LEU A 51 -6.48 -0.66 16.53
C LEU A 51 -5.54 -1.75 17.06
N VAL A 52 -5.34 -2.79 16.25
CA VAL A 52 -4.34 -3.84 16.49
C VAL A 52 -3.24 -3.69 15.44
N HIS A 53 -1.98 -3.77 15.85
CA HIS A 53 -0.82 -3.66 14.96
C HIS A 53 0.27 -4.68 15.29
N ASP A 54 1.20 -4.87 14.36
CA ASP A 54 2.38 -5.72 14.57
C ASP A 54 3.38 -5.11 15.55
N GLU A 55 4.08 -5.96 16.29
CA GLU A 55 5.10 -5.54 17.26
C GLU A 55 6.29 -4.83 16.59
N GLY A 56 6.93 -3.92 17.32
CA GLY A 56 8.16 -3.24 16.89
C GLY A 56 8.00 -1.74 16.57
N GLU A 57 6.77 -1.23 16.48
CA GLU A 57 6.50 0.19 16.20
C GLU A 57 5.55 0.87 17.23
N ASP A 58 5.42 0.31 18.42
CA ASP A 58 4.47 0.72 19.46
C ASP A 58 4.44 2.22 19.75
N LEU A 59 5.62 2.81 20.00
CA LEU A 59 5.72 4.23 20.36
C LEU A 59 5.25 5.15 19.22
N THR A 60 5.63 4.80 17.99
CA THR A 60 5.27 5.57 16.79
C THR A 60 3.77 5.47 16.53
N ILE A 61 3.22 4.26 16.55
CA ILE A 61 1.80 4.01 16.25
C ILE A 61 0.93 4.62 17.34
N ARG A 62 1.31 4.50 18.63
CA ARG A 62 0.62 5.15 19.74
C ARG A 62 0.62 6.67 19.61
N LYS A 63 1.76 7.27 19.24
CA LYS A 63 1.86 8.73 19.00
C LYS A 63 0.94 9.16 17.87
N LEU A 64 0.92 8.43 16.75
CA LEU A 64 0.08 8.71 15.59
C LEU A 64 -1.41 8.56 15.92
N ALA A 65 -1.80 7.46 16.58
CA ALA A 65 -3.18 7.22 17.01
C ALA A 65 -3.69 8.32 17.95
N ARG A 66 -2.92 8.68 18.98
CA ARG A 66 -3.26 9.77 19.91
C ARG A 66 -3.36 11.12 19.20
N ARG A 67 -2.49 11.39 18.23
CA ARG A 67 -2.57 12.59 17.39
C ARG A 67 -3.85 12.57 16.56
N ALA A 68 -4.16 11.48 15.87
CA ALA A 68 -5.33 11.36 15.01
C ALA A 68 -6.67 11.50 15.77
N ARG A 69 -6.72 11.06 17.03
CA ARG A 69 -7.88 11.27 17.92
C ARG A 69 -8.19 12.76 18.14
N ARG A 70 -7.15 13.60 18.28
CA ARG A 70 -7.29 15.04 18.59
C ARG A 70 -7.26 15.94 17.36
N TYR A 71 -6.36 15.65 16.43
CA TYR A 71 -6.03 16.45 15.27
C TYR A 71 -5.74 15.53 14.08
N LEU A 72 -6.78 15.27 13.29
CA LEU A 72 -6.65 14.68 11.97
C LEU A 72 -7.03 15.73 10.94
N THR A 73 -6.30 15.81 9.85
CA THR A 73 -6.61 16.72 8.73
C THR A 73 -6.75 15.92 7.46
N ALA A 74 -7.63 16.33 6.56
CA ALA A 74 -7.78 15.77 5.22
C ALA A 74 -7.79 16.89 4.17
N GLY A 75 -7.44 16.57 2.92
CA GLY A 75 -7.58 17.53 1.83
C GLY A 75 -9.06 17.82 1.52
N SER A 76 -9.38 19.07 1.22
CA SER A 76 -10.69 19.43 0.63
C SER A 76 -10.67 19.17 -0.88
N ALA A 77 -11.73 18.54 -1.39
CA ALA A 77 -11.95 18.40 -2.83
C ALA A 77 -12.34 19.73 -3.49
N TYR A 78 -12.84 20.70 -2.72
CA TYR A 78 -13.36 21.98 -3.20
C TYR A 78 -12.34 23.13 -3.09
N GLY A 79 -11.05 22.82 -2.88
CA GLY A 79 -9.96 23.82 -2.84
C GLY A 79 -9.90 24.71 -1.59
N THR A 80 -10.89 24.63 -0.70
CA THR A 80 -11.05 25.46 0.51
C THR A 80 -10.11 25.11 1.69
N GLY A 81 -8.92 24.59 1.40
CA GLY A 81 -7.92 24.24 2.43
C GLY A 81 -8.17 22.90 3.13
N PRO A 82 -7.37 22.55 4.16
CA PRO A 82 -7.49 21.28 4.85
C PRO A 82 -8.74 21.23 5.74
N ILE A 83 -9.51 20.15 5.62
CA ILE A 83 -10.67 19.86 6.46
C ILE A 83 -10.18 19.20 7.75
N ARG A 84 -10.68 19.66 8.89
CA ARG A 84 -10.40 19.03 10.19
C ARG A 84 -11.32 17.82 10.40
N LEU A 85 -10.70 16.69 10.70
CA LEU A 85 -11.34 15.43 11.09
C LEU A 85 -10.93 15.07 12.53
N SER A 86 -11.61 14.10 13.13
CA SER A 86 -11.21 13.53 14.41
C SER A 86 -11.52 12.04 14.48
N ALA A 87 -10.54 11.22 14.83
CA ALA A 87 -10.74 9.78 15.04
C ALA A 87 -11.22 9.47 16.46
N ARG A 88 -12.27 10.14 16.94
CA ARG A 88 -12.75 10.02 18.34
C ARG A 88 -13.30 8.63 18.70
N TRP A 89 -13.68 7.86 17.69
CA TRP A 89 -14.18 6.48 17.80
C TRP A 89 -13.06 5.46 18.03
N LEU A 90 -11.79 5.87 17.89
CA LEU A 90 -10.65 5.01 18.17
C LEU A 90 -10.53 4.79 19.67
N LEU A 91 -10.60 3.53 20.10
CA LEU A 91 -10.41 3.14 21.49
C LEU A 91 -8.96 3.42 21.91
N ASP A 92 -8.79 3.91 23.14
CA ASP A 92 -7.55 4.24 23.85
C ASP A 92 -6.22 4.15 23.08
N ASP A 93 -5.34 3.24 23.50
CA ASP A 93 -4.04 3.02 22.90
C ASP A 93 -4.09 1.77 22.01
N PRO A 94 -3.38 1.79 20.87
CA PRO A 94 -3.28 0.62 20.00
C PRO A 94 -2.66 -0.58 20.73
N VAL A 95 -3.15 -1.78 20.38
CA VAL A 95 -2.67 -3.04 20.95
C VAL A 95 -1.69 -3.68 19.98
N SER A 96 -0.45 -3.88 20.42
CA SER A 96 0.52 -4.67 19.68
C SER A 96 0.28 -6.17 19.83
N ARG A 97 0.58 -6.91 18.77
CA ARG A 97 0.59 -8.38 18.77
C ARG A 97 1.71 -8.87 17.87
N GLN A 98 2.31 -9.99 18.24
CA GLN A 98 3.23 -10.72 17.37
C GLN A 98 2.48 -11.30 16.17
N SER A 99 2.97 -11.01 14.96
CA SER A 99 2.41 -11.50 13.71
C SER A 99 2.15 -13.02 13.67
N HIS A 100 3.05 -13.84 14.22
CA HIS A 100 2.94 -15.30 14.20
C HIS A 100 1.83 -15.85 15.13
N HIS A 101 1.37 -15.04 16.08
CA HIS A 101 0.28 -15.39 17.00
C HIS A 101 -1.04 -14.67 16.70
N SER A 102 -1.12 -13.91 15.60
CA SER A 102 -2.29 -13.09 15.26
C SER A 102 -2.78 -13.34 13.84
N LEU A 103 -3.87 -14.09 13.71
CA LEU A 103 -4.55 -14.30 12.42
C LEU A 103 -5.02 -12.97 11.81
N PHE A 104 -5.39 -11.97 12.62
CA PHE A 104 -5.82 -10.66 12.12
C PHE A 104 -4.70 -9.91 11.41
N ILE A 105 -3.48 -9.96 11.94
CA ILE A 105 -2.32 -9.32 11.32
C ILE A 105 -1.97 -10.04 10.02
N GLN A 106 -1.95 -11.38 10.04
CA GLN A 106 -1.71 -12.18 8.84
C GLN A 106 -2.76 -11.92 7.73
N CYS A 107 -4.03 -11.79 8.11
CA CYS A 107 -5.10 -11.40 7.19
C CYS A 107 -4.91 -9.98 6.64
N ALA A 108 -4.44 -9.03 7.46
CA ALA A 108 -4.14 -7.68 7.01
C ALA A 108 -3.00 -7.66 5.98
N ASP A 109 -1.94 -8.46 6.19
CA ASP A 109 -0.85 -8.62 5.24
C ASP A 109 -1.32 -9.23 3.92
N LEU A 110 -2.20 -10.24 3.98
CA LEU A 110 -2.81 -10.83 2.79
C LEU A 110 -3.64 -9.82 2.00
N VAL A 111 -4.42 -8.98 2.68
CA VAL A 111 -5.22 -7.91 2.05
C VAL A 111 -4.30 -6.86 1.42
N ALA A 112 -3.25 -6.44 2.11
CA ALA A 112 -2.26 -5.49 1.59
C ALA A 112 -1.55 -6.05 0.35
N TYR A 113 -1.17 -7.32 0.39
CA TYR A 113 -0.56 -8.03 -0.74
C TYR A 113 -1.52 -8.10 -1.94
N ALA A 114 -2.76 -8.53 -1.73
CA ALA A 114 -3.77 -8.64 -2.78
C ALA A 114 -4.06 -7.28 -3.42
N ALA A 115 -4.22 -6.23 -2.61
CA ALA A 115 -4.41 -4.86 -3.11
C ALA A 115 -3.20 -4.38 -3.93
N THR A 116 -1.98 -4.70 -3.49
CA THR A 116 -0.76 -4.34 -4.22
C THR A 116 -0.69 -5.05 -5.57
N LYS A 117 -1.05 -6.33 -5.65
CA LYS A 117 -1.06 -7.09 -6.92
C LYS A 117 -2.19 -6.67 -7.85
N HIS A 118 -3.28 -6.14 -7.30
CA HIS A 118 -4.34 -5.53 -8.08
C HIS A 118 -3.88 -4.21 -8.73
N LEU A 119 -3.18 -3.35 -7.98
CA LEU A 119 -2.68 -2.07 -8.49
C LEU A 119 -1.47 -2.20 -9.40
N ILE A 120 -0.54 -3.09 -9.05
CA ILE A 120 0.69 -3.36 -9.79
C ILE A 120 0.68 -4.83 -10.19
N PRO A 121 0.04 -5.18 -11.32
CA PRO A 121 0.10 -6.54 -11.83
C PRO A 121 1.57 -6.87 -12.12
N GLY A 122 2.01 -8.06 -11.71
CA GLY A 122 3.39 -8.46 -12.00
C GLY A 122 3.55 -8.80 -13.48
N GLY A 123 4.79 -8.72 -13.96
CA GLY A 123 5.15 -9.16 -15.29
C GLY A 123 5.03 -10.68 -15.48
N ARG A 124 5.34 -11.16 -16.69
CA ARG A 124 5.21 -12.57 -17.15
C ARG A 124 5.91 -13.63 -16.27
N ARG A 125 6.76 -13.24 -15.31
CA ARG A 125 7.44 -14.11 -14.34
C ARG A 125 6.91 -13.92 -12.90
N GLN A 126 5.59 -13.94 -12.70
CA GLN A 126 5.08 -14.10 -11.33
C GLN A 126 5.28 -15.55 -10.89
N THR A 127 6.41 -15.77 -10.22
CA THR A 127 6.79 -17.02 -9.58
C THR A 127 5.75 -17.41 -8.53
N ARG A 128 5.40 -18.70 -8.51
CA ARG A 128 4.51 -19.33 -7.52
C ARG A 128 4.91 -18.89 -6.10
N VAL A 129 4.11 -18.01 -5.49
CA VAL A 129 4.37 -17.49 -4.13
C VAL A 129 4.18 -18.57 -3.06
N CYS A 130 3.57 -19.69 -3.42
CA CYS A 130 3.58 -20.91 -2.62
C CYS A 130 4.47 -21.95 -3.31
N VAL A 131 5.74 -22.06 -2.92
CA VAL A 131 6.41 -23.36 -3.01
C VAL A 131 5.84 -24.17 -1.87
N ARG A 132 5.11 -25.24 -2.20
CA ARG A 132 4.61 -26.20 -1.21
C ARG A 132 5.82 -26.78 -0.47
N HIS A 133 6.17 -26.24 0.69
CA HIS A 133 6.97 -26.96 1.66
C HIS A 133 6.10 -28.15 2.10
N GLN A 134 6.24 -29.27 1.39
CA GLN A 134 5.79 -30.56 1.89
C GLN A 134 6.65 -30.82 3.13
N HIS A 135 6.08 -30.62 4.31
CA HIS A 135 6.65 -31.16 5.53
C HIS A 135 6.88 -32.65 5.30
N GLY A 136 8.11 -33.10 5.58
CA GLY A 136 8.60 -34.42 5.24
C GLY A 136 7.65 -35.53 5.69
N ALA A 137 6.99 -36.14 4.71
CA ALA A 137 6.65 -37.54 4.78
C ALA A 137 7.66 -38.23 3.86
N ASN A 138 8.56 -39.00 4.47
CA ASN A 138 9.42 -39.94 3.78
C ASN A 138 8.55 -40.84 2.90
N SER A 139 8.66 -40.68 1.58
CA SER A 139 8.49 -41.79 0.66
C SER A 139 9.23 -41.42 -0.62
N ASP A 140 10.38 -42.05 -0.79
CA ASP A 140 10.99 -42.27 -2.08
C ASP A 140 9.92 -42.54 -3.15
N GLN A 141 10.04 -41.85 -4.29
CA GLN A 141 10.12 -42.43 -5.63
C GLN A 141 9.69 -41.39 -6.68
N ARG A 142 10.70 -40.86 -7.38
CA ARG A 142 10.80 -40.89 -8.85
C ARG A 142 9.51 -40.64 -9.63
N ALA A 143 9.29 -39.39 -10.09
CA ALA A 143 8.63 -39.18 -11.38
C ALA A 143 8.90 -37.77 -11.94
N THR A 144 9.82 -37.69 -12.89
CA THR A 144 9.82 -36.70 -13.96
C THR A 144 8.48 -36.73 -14.69
N ARG A 145 7.52 -35.89 -14.33
CA ARG A 145 6.33 -35.64 -15.15
C ARG A 145 6.35 -34.19 -15.64
N LYS A 146 6.41 -34.04 -16.96
CA LYS A 146 6.18 -32.76 -17.65
C LYS A 146 4.84 -32.18 -17.19
N PRO A 147 4.70 -30.85 -17.06
CA PRO A 147 3.43 -30.25 -16.68
C PRO A 147 2.39 -30.52 -17.78
N THR A 148 1.33 -31.25 -17.44
CA THR A 148 0.13 -31.40 -18.26
C THR A 148 -0.55 -30.03 -18.38
N PRO A 149 -1.01 -29.61 -19.58
CA PRO A 149 -1.79 -28.38 -19.72
C PRO A 149 -3.09 -28.48 -18.90
N LEU A 150 -3.46 -27.39 -18.23
CA LEU A 150 -4.75 -27.27 -17.56
C LEU A 150 -5.89 -27.33 -18.60
N PRO A 151 -7.02 -27.99 -18.30
CA PRO A 151 -8.16 -28.05 -19.21
C PRO A 151 -8.80 -26.67 -19.41
N ASP A 152 -9.24 -26.41 -20.65
CA ASP A 152 -9.80 -25.16 -21.21
C ASP A 152 -11.10 -24.64 -20.55
N ALA A 153 -11.44 -25.08 -19.35
CA ALA A 153 -12.72 -24.77 -18.70
C ALA A 153 -12.74 -23.39 -17.99
N TRP A 154 -11.61 -22.70 -17.87
CA TRP A 154 -11.52 -21.38 -17.20
C TRP A 154 -11.34 -20.19 -18.16
N THR A 155 -11.36 -20.40 -19.48
CA THR A 155 -11.16 -19.34 -20.49
C THR A 155 -12.44 -18.68 -21.00
N ARG A 156 -13.62 -18.97 -20.44
CA ARG A 156 -14.89 -18.36 -20.89
C ARG A 156 -15.66 -17.62 -19.80
N ARG A 157 -15.22 -16.40 -19.46
CA ARG A 157 -16.08 -15.23 -19.15
C ARG A 157 -15.23 -14.01 -18.80
N CYS A 158 -14.67 -13.36 -19.82
CA CYS A 158 -14.49 -11.91 -19.80
C CYS A 158 -15.17 -11.39 -21.07
N PRO A 159 -16.25 -10.60 -20.96
CA PRO A 159 -16.76 -9.86 -22.11
C PRO A 159 -15.66 -8.92 -22.61
N ARG A 160 -15.33 -9.05 -23.90
CA ARG A 160 -14.56 -8.05 -24.66
C ARG A 160 -15.49 -6.89 -25.03
N GLU A 161 -14.87 -5.73 -25.28
CA GLU A 161 -15.39 -4.43 -25.75
C GLU A 161 -15.71 -3.46 -24.61
N SER A 162 -15.08 -2.28 -24.50
CA SER A 162 -14.88 -1.26 -25.54
C SER A 162 -13.62 -0.41 -25.32
N SER A 163 -12.88 -0.20 -26.41
CA SER A 163 -12.06 0.97 -26.80
C SER A 163 -11.27 1.76 -25.74
N TYR A 164 -9.93 1.69 -25.80
CA TYR A 164 -9.07 2.86 -25.99
C TYR A 164 -7.76 2.40 -26.63
N ASP A 165 -7.32 3.15 -27.64
CA ASP A 165 -6.28 2.79 -28.60
C ASP A 165 -4.90 2.53 -27.97
N ALA A 166 -4.29 1.44 -28.44
CA ALA A 166 -2.92 1.10 -28.16
C ALA A 166 -1.97 2.04 -28.91
N ILE A 167 -1.40 3.02 -28.21
CA ILE A 167 -0.16 3.66 -28.67
C ILE A 167 0.99 2.70 -28.34
N LYS A 168 1.58 2.14 -29.40
CA LYS A 168 2.82 1.35 -29.39
C LYS A 168 3.92 2.08 -28.62
N PRO A 169 4.66 1.43 -27.70
CA PRO A 169 5.91 1.99 -27.21
C PRO A 169 7.01 1.82 -28.28
N PRO A 170 7.80 2.86 -28.60
CA PRO A 170 9.03 2.66 -29.34
C PRO A 170 10.06 1.98 -28.42
N SER A 171 10.53 0.84 -28.89
CA SER A 171 11.71 0.14 -28.42
C SER A 171 12.94 1.03 -28.55
N LEU A 172 13.70 1.21 -27.47
CA LEU A 172 15.13 1.54 -27.55
C LEU A 172 15.87 0.83 -26.41
N TRP A 173 16.62 -0.17 -26.82
CA TRP A 173 17.77 -0.71 -26.09
C TRP A 173 18.87 0.34 -26.06
N LEU A 174 19.54 0.54 -24.92
CA LEU A 174 21.00 0.60 -24.83
C LEU A 174 21.40 0.65 -23.35
N GLY A 175 22.24 -0.31 -22.97
CA GLY A 175 22.98 -0.24 -21.72
C GLY A 175 24.16 0.72 -21.84
N ALA A 176 24.59 1.28 -20.72
CA ALA A 176 25.97 1.65 -20.44
C ALA A 176 26.06 1.97 -18.94
N ASP A 177 26.98 1.28 -18.26
CA ASP A 177 27.68 1.78 -17.08
C ASP A 177 28.23 3.20 -17.33
N TRP A 178 28.52 3.98 -16.28
CA TRP A 178 29.81 4.68 -16.10
C TRP A 178 29.83 5.47 -14.77
N HIS A 179 31.00 5.40 -14.14
CA HIS A 179 31.45 6.02 -12.90
C HIS A 179 31.71 7.54 -13.00
N LEU A 180 31.66 8.20 -11.83
CA LEU A 180 32.43 9.35 -11.32
C LEU A 180 33.34 10.18 -12.26
N ALA A 181 33.06 11.50 -12.33
CA ALA A 181 33.95 12.68 -12.33
C ALA A 181 33.08 13.88 -12.80
N GLY A 182 33.09 15.12 -12.32
CA GLY A 182 33.96 15.90 -11.45
C GLY A 182 33.81 17.38 -11.90
N LEU A 183 33.51 18.29 -10.96
CA LEU A 183 33.77 19.76 -10.96
C LEU A 183 33.01 20.64 -12.00
N ARG A 184 32.08 21.55 -11.64
CA ARG A 184 32.09 22.85 -10.87
C ARG A 184 31.64 23.99 -11.84
N PRO A 185 31.41 25.26 -11.40
CA PRO A 185 30.32 25.78 -10.58
C PRO A 185 29.60 26.98 -11.27
N GLY A 186 28.48 27.46 -10.70
CA GLY A 186 28.02 28.83 -10.93
C GLY A 186 26.80 29.01 -11.85
N ALA A 187 25.62 29.08 -11.23
CA ALA A 187 24.54 29.96 -11.67
C ALA A 187 23.59 30.14 -10.48
N ALA A 188 23.63 31.32 -9.86
CA ALA A 188 22.65 31.72 -8.86
C ALA A 188 21.29 31.95 -9.53
N PRO A 189 20.16 31.45 -8.98
CA PRO A 189 18.84 31.87 -9.43
C PRO A 189 18.46 33.24 -8.82
N PRO A 190 17.73 34.10 -9.56
CA PRO A 190 17.42 35.46 -9.14
C PRO A 190 16.41 35.50 -7.97
N PRO A 191 16.49 36.49 -7.07
CA PRO A 191 15.51 36.67 -6.01
C PRO A 191 14.32 37.48 -6.53
N THR A 192 13.10 37.04 -6.26
CA THR A 192 11.92 37.92 -6.17
C THR A 192 10.73 37.12 -5.65
N TYR A 193 10.30 37.43 -4.43
CA TYR A 193 8.90 37.78 -4.13
C TYR A 193 8.82 38.25 -2.67
N GLN A 194 8.70 39.57 -2.49
CA GLN A 194 8.10 40.15 -1.29
C GLN A 194 6.59 39.87 -1.33
N ARG A 195 6.01 39.50 -0.19
CA ARG A 195 4.59 39.76 0.08
C ARG A 195 4.50 40.41 1.46
N TYR A 196 3.69 41.47 1.49
CA TYR A 196 3.12 42.11 2.67
C TYR A 196 2.47 41.10 3.61
#